data_AF-A0A921BDR1-F1
#
_entry.id   AF-A0A921BDR1-F1
#
_cell.length_a   1.000
_cell.length_b   1.000
_cell.length_c   1.000
_cell.angle_alpha   90.00
_cell.angle_beta   90.00
_cell.angle_gamma   90.00
#
_symmetry.space_group_name_H-M   'P 1'
#
loop_
_entity.id
_entity.type
_entity.pdbx_description
1 polymer ?
#
loop_
_entity_poly.entity_id
_entity_poly.type
_entity_poly.pdbx_seq_one_letter_code
_entity_poly.pdbx_strand_id
1 'polypeptide(L)'
;MFRRLLFSLRFQSYEILVSGQLNSDSRIIFHRNISDRVATIAPFLRYDADPYLVIADGRLYWMRDAYTATGDYPYSTPAGNGINYIRNSVKIVIDAYNGDTTFYLAEPDDPLGVTLGKIFPGFLQPLDSMPESLRSHIRYPEGIFALQSAMYSTFHMTNPAVFYNREDDWEVPIIDNEQMEPYYTIMRLPGEERAEFIQMLPFTPRGRNNLAAWFIARSDGDNYGKMQVFQFPKQKLVFGPSQIVARINQDEEISPQITLWNQQGSEVIQGTLLVIPIEEALLYIRPLYLRSSGGRIPELRRVVVAYQNQIVMEETLDLALERLFGSDSTSPPSIVPANLVAETLDPADSVDSLAVATQQSSSSSDLAGQAQDHYSRALEAQRQGNWSQYGEEIERLGEVLDELRESDSSQN
;
A
#
# COMPACT_ATOMS: atom_id res chain seq x y z
N MET A 1 3.76 27.55 -49.28
CA MET A 1 2.30 27.73 -49.49
C MET A 1 1.54 26.40 -49.63
N PHE A 2 1.83 25.54 -50.61
CA PHE A 2 1.06 24.29 -50.81
C PHE A 2 0.97 23.38 -49.57
N ARG A 3 2.09 23.16 -48.84
CA ARG A 3 2.06 22.41 -47.56
C ARG A 3 1.13 23.04 -46.51
N ARG A 4 1.14 24.38 -46.38
CA ARG A 4 0.28 25.10 -45.44
C ARG A 4 -1.20 24.97 -45.80
N LEU A 5 -1.52 24.96 -47.10
CA LEU A 5 -2.89 24.70 -47.57
C LEU A 5 -3.37 23.29 -47.20
N LEU A 6 -2.55 22.26 -47.46
CA LEU A 6 -2.88 20.88 -47.10
C LEU A 6 -3.08 20.71 -45.59
N PHE A 7 -2.20 21.31 -44.78
CA PHE A 7 -2.33 21.28 -43.33
C PHE A 7 -3.53 22.06 -42.82
N SER A 8 -3.81 23.22 -43.40
CA SER A 8 -4.99 24.02 -43.08
C SER A 8 -6.28 23.22 -43.30
N LEU A 9 -6.37 22.45 -44.39
CA LEU A 9 -7.49 21.54 -44.66
C LEU A 9 -7.54 20.37 -43.67
N ARG A 10 -6.40 19.71 -43.40
CA ARG A 10 -6.32 18.53 -42.52
C ARG A 10 -6.68 18.84 -41.06
N PHE A 11 -6.29 20.01 -40.57
CA PHE A 11 -6.53 20.48 -39.20
C PHE A 11 -7.72 21.45 -39.09
N GLN A 12 -8.40 21.72 -40.21
CA GLN A 12 -9.53 22.66 -40.30
C GLN A 12 -9.20 24.04 -39.68
N SER A 13 -7.97 24.50 -39.86
CA SER A 13 -7.48 25.76 -39.29
C SER A 13 -6.97 26.67 -40.39
N TYR A 14 -7.71 27.74 -40.66
CA TYR A 14 -7.34 28.79 -41.62
C TYR A 14 -6.08 29.54 -41.18
N GLU A 15 -5.83 29.65 -39.87
CA GLU A 15 -4.67 30.35 -39.30
C GLU A 15 -3.34 29.78 -39.79
N ILE A 16 -3.26 28.46 -40.03
CA ILE A 16 -2.06 27.80 -40.59
C ILE A 16 -1.70 28.36 -41.98
N LEU A 17 -2.69 28.82 -42.75
CA LEU A 17 -2.49 29.35 -44.09
C LEU A 17 -1.99 30.80 -44.07
N VAL A 18 -2.53 31.62 -43.17
CA VAL A 18 -2.34 33.09 -43.17
C VAL A 18 -1.42 33.64 -42.09
N SER A 19 -1.11 32.85 -41.06
CA SER A 19 -0.28 33.33 -39.95
C SER A 19 1.13 33.67 -40.43
N GLY A 20 1.53 34.93 -40.21
CA GLY A 20 2.89 35.42 -40.42
C GLY A 20 3.90 34.91 -39.38
N GLN A 21 3.43 34.27 -38.29
CA GLN A 21 4.30 33.69 -37.26
C GLN A 21 4.93 32.36 -37.70
N LEU A 22 4.37 31.71 -38.72
CA LEU A 22 4.92 30.47 -39.26
C LEU A 22 6.03 30.81 -40.27
N ASN A 23 7.15 30.11 -40.18
CA ASN A 23 8.29 30.18 -41.12
C ASN A 23 8.57 28.80 -41.75
N SER A 24 9.74 28.61 -42.37
CA SER A 24 10.16 27.33 -42.97
C SER A 24 10.50 26.27 -41.94
N ASP A 25 10.89 26.68 -40.74
CA ASP A 25 11.38 25.81 -39.67
C ASP A 25 10.26 25.37 -38.72
N SER A 26 9.08 25.96 -38.87
CA SER A 26 7.88 25.63 -38.11
C SER A 26 7.47 24.18 -38.35
N ARG A 27 7.32 23.42 -37.25
CA ARG A 27 6.87 22.02 -37.27
C ARG A 27 5.42 21.92 -36.81
N ILE A 28 4.69 20.95 -37.36
CA ILE A 28 3.34 20.62 -36.94
C ILE A 28 3.37 19.33 -36.12
N ILE A 29 2.77 19.39 -34.94
CA ILE A 29 2.58 18.23 -34.08
C ILE A 29 1.26 17.56 -34.46
N PHE A 30 1.34 16.40 -35.10
CA PHE A 30 0.15 15.61 -35.47
C PHE A 30 -0.48 14.92 -34.27
N HIS A 31 0.34 14.20 -33.49
CA HIS A 31 -0.09 13.44 -32.32
C HIS A 31 0.31 14.21 -31.06
N ARG A 32 -0.62 15.04 -30.57
CA ARG A 32 -0.41 15.83 -29.34
C ARG A 32 -0.61 15.01 -28.08
N ASN A 33 -1.54 14.07 -28.11
CA ASN A 33 -1.73 13.13 -27.01
C ASN A 33 -0.54 12.16 -26.98
N ILE A 34 0.13 12.06 -25.83
CA ILE A 34 1.33 11.23 -25.67
C ILE A 34 1.03 9.74 -25.86
N SER A 35 -0.16 9.28 -25.45
CA SER A 35 -0.56 7.89 -25.58
C SER A 35 -0.79 7.49 -27.04
N ASP A 36 -1.49 8.34 -27.78
CA ASP A 36 -1.69 8.17 -29.23
C ASP A 36 -0.36 8.21 -29.99
N ARG A 37 0.54 9.12 -29.60
CA ARG A 37 1.89 9.24 -30.20
C ARG A 37 2.68 7.95 -30.04
N VAL A 38 2.84 7.44 -28.81
CA VAL A 38 3.68 6.26 -28.58
C VAL A 38 3.07 5.02 -29.24
N ALA A 39 1.75 4.84 -29.13
CA ALA A 39 1.04 3.73 -29.76
C ALA A 39 1.13 3.77 -31.30
N THR A 40 1.19 4.96 -31.90
CA THR A 40 1.42 5.13 -33.34
C THR A 40 2.85 4.76 -33.73
N ILE A 41 3.85 5.11 -32.92
CA ILE A 41 5.27 4.82 -33.22
C ILE A 41 5.57 3.33 -33.05
N ALA A 42 5.10 2.71 -31.97
CA ALA A 42 5.40 1.32 -31.62
C ALA A 42 4.13 0.55 -31.21
N PRO A 43 3.23 0.22 -32.14
CA PRO A 43 1.95 -0.44 -31.85
C PRO A 43 2.09 -1.88 -31.31
N PHE A 44 3.28 -2.46 -31.40
CA PHE A 44 3.60 -3.81 -30.95
C PHE A 44 3.98 -3.90 -29.46
N LEU A 45 4.17 -2.76 -28.78
CA LEU A 45 4.40 -2.72 -27.33
C LEU A 45 3.06 -2.58 -26.59
N ARG A 46 2.98 -3.15 -25.38
CA ARG A 46 1.91 -2.79 -24.43
C ARG A 46 2.38 -1.63 -23.59
N TYR A 47 1.50 -0.69 -23.27
CA TYR A 47 1.87 0.52 -22.55
C TYR A 47 1.26 0.52 -21.15
N ASP A 48 2.03 0.98 -20.18
CA ASP A 48 1.49 1.23 -18.85
C ASP A 48 0.44 2.35 -18.87
N ALA A 49 -0.51 2.30 -17.95
CA ALA A 49 -1.63 3.23 -17.89
C ALA A 49 -1.22 4.60 -17.31
N ASP A 50 -0.14 4.68 -16.53
CA ASP A 50 0.23 5.87 -15.76
C ASP A 50 1.51 6.56 -16.32
N PRO A 51 1.40 7.40 -17.38
CA PRO A 51 2.49 8.28 -17.78
C PRO A 51 2.67 9.42 -16.77
N TYR A 52 3.91 9.75 -16.47
CA TYR A 52 4.24 10.73 -15.44
C TYR A 52 5.16 11.83 -15.96
N LEU A 53 5.03 13.02 -15.40
CA LEU A 53 5.80 14.20 -15.80
C LEU A 53 7.01 14.37 -14.88
N VAL A 54 8.17 14.63 -15.49
CA VAL A 54 9.43 14.86 -14.77
C VAL A 54 10.06 16.17 -15.23
N ILE A 55 10.82 16.79 -14.33
CA ILE A 55 11.63 17.97 -14.62
C ILE A 55 13.08 17.52 -14.71
N ALA A 56 13.66 17.62 -15.91
CA ALA A 56 15.07 17.33 -16.13
C ALA A 56 15.71 18.51 -16.85
N ASP A 57 16.84 19.01 -16.32
CA ASP A 57 17.61 20.11 -16.90
C ASP A 57 16.76 21.36 -17.21
N GLY A 58 15.79 21.67 -16.33
CA GLY A 58 14.88 22.81 -16.45
C GLY A 58 13.80 22.66 -17.53
N ARG A 59 13.63 21.46 -18.10
CA ARG A 59 12.62 21.15 -19.13
C ARG A 59 11.68 20.06 -18.64
N LEU A 60 10.49 20.02 -19.23
CA LEU A 60 9.45 19.05 -18.90
C LEU A 60 9.50 17.86 -19.85
N TYR A 61 9.50 16.66 -19.29
CA TYR A 61 9.47 15.41 -20.04
C TYR A 61 8.36 14.52 -19.52
N TRP A 62 7.58 13.93 -20.42
CA TRP A 62 6.71 12.81 -20.07
C TRP A 62 7.52 11.53 -20.14
N MET A 63 7.46 10.74 -19.07
CA MET A 63 7.97 9.39 -19.02
C MET A 63 6.80 8.41 -19.04
N ARG A 64 6.98 7.30 -19.76
CA ARG A 64 5.99 6.22 -19.80
C ARG A 64 6.67 4.88 -19.95
N ASP A 65 6.14 3.90 -19.24
CA ASP A 65 6.62 2.52 -19.30
C ASP A 65 5.89 1.72 -20.39
N ALA A 66 6.62 0.79 -20.97
CA ALA A 66 6.09 -0.14 -21.95
C ALA A 66 6.68 -1.54 -21.77
N TYR A 67 5.83 -2.52 -22.08
CA TYR A 67 6.04 -3.92 -21.82
C TYR A 67 6.16 -4.70 -23.12
N THR A 68 7.09 -5.66 -23.15
CA THR A 68 6.90 -6.83 -24.00
C THR A 68 6.04 -7.83 -23.24
N ALA A 69 5.05 -8.40 -23.93
CA ALA A 69 4.13 -9.34 -23.31
C ALA A 69 3.60 -10.35 -24.33
N THR A 70 3.40 -11.59 -23.88
CA THR A 70 2.76 -12.65 -24.67
C THR A 70 1.97 -13.60 -23.78
N GLY A 71 0.99 -14.30 -24.37
CA GLY A 71 0.27 -15.42 -23.76
C GLY A 71 0.82 -16.79 -24.15
N ASP A 72 1.83 -16.83 -25.03
CA ASP A 72 2.33 -18.06 -25.65
C ASP A 72 3.69 -18.52 -25.08
N TYR A 73 4.09 -18.01 -23.91
CA TYR A 73 5.37 -18.38 -23.32
C TYR A 73 5.32 -19.80 -22.73
N PRO A 74 6.24 -20.70 -23.10
CA PRO A 74 6.16 -22.10 -22.68
C PRO A 74 6.38 -22.26 -21.18
N TYR A 75 5.74 -23.26 -20.57
CA TYR A 75 5.89 -23.61 -19.16
C TYR A 75 5.61 -22.46 -18.17
N SER A 76 4.75 -21.51 -18.54
CA SER A 76 4.35 -20.40 -17.69
C SER A 76 2.85 -20.38 -17.44
N THR A 77 2.45 -20.09 -16.20
CA THR A 77 1.05 -19.96 -15.82
C THR A 77 0.49 -18.61 -16.32
N PRO A 78 -0.62 -18.62 -17.09
CA PRO A 78 -1.26 -17.37 -17.49
C PRO A 78 -1.92 -16.68 -16.30
N ALA A 79 -1.74 -15.36 -16.23
CA ALA A 79 -2.51 -14.50 -15.35
C ALA A 79 -3.96 -14.36 -15.86
N GLY A 80 -4.83 -13.72 -15.06
CA GLY A 80 -6.26 -13.57 -15.38
C GLY A 80 -6.57 -12.89 -16.72
N ASN A 81 -5.62 -12.10 -17.25
CA ASN A 81 -5.74 -11.42 -18.55
C ASN A 81 -5.14 -12.24 -19.73
N GLY A 82 -4.78 -13.50 -19.50
CA GLY A 82 -4.20 -14.40 -20.50
C GLY A 82 -2.71 -14.18 -20.80
N ILE A 83 -2.07 -13.18 -20.19
CA ILE A 83 -0.63 -12.97 -20.32
C ILE A 83 0.09 -13.99 -19.43
N ASN A 84 1.07 -14.69 -19.99
CA ASN A 84 1.93 -15.59 -19.22
C ASN A 84 3.42 -15.21 -19.30
N TYR A 85 3.74 -14.12 -20.00
CA TYR A 85 5.05 -13.49 -19.99
C TYR A 85 4.89 -11.99 -20.11
N ILE A 86 5.56 -11.25 -19.22
CA ILE A 86 5.64 -9.80 -19.27
C ILE A 86 7.00 -9.35 -18.74
N ARG A 87 7.58 -8.33 -19.38
CA ARG A 87 8.80 -7.65 -18.91
C ARG A 87 8.65 -6.14 -19.06
N ASN A 88 9.33 -5.41 -18.18
CA ASN A 88 9.35 -3.95 -18.18
C ASN A 88 10.42 -3.44 -19.13
N SER A 89 10.28 -3.84 -20.39
CA SER A 89 11.37 -3.83 -21.35
C SER A 89 11.76 -2.45 -21.83
N VAL A 90 10.83 -1.49 -21.82
CA VAL A 90 11.03 -0.20 -22.50
C VAL A 90 10.63 0.98 -21.63
N LYS A 91 11.55 1.95 -21.48
CA LYS A 91 11.25 3.30 -20.98
C LYS A 91 11.10 4.26 -22.13
N ILE A 92 10.09 5.12 -22.07
CA ILE A 92 9.81 6.09 -23.12
C ILE A 92 9.93 7.48 -22.51
N VAL A 93 10.72 8.34 -23.16
CA VAL A 93 10.86 9.76 -22.80
C VAL A 93 10.32 10.60 -23.94
N ILE A 94 9.42 11.52 -23.64
CA ILE A 94 8.81 12.44 -24.60
C ILE A 94 9.03 13.86 -24.10
N ASP A 95 9.77 14.67 -24.86
CA ASP A 95 9.92 16.10 -24.57
C ASP A 95 8.55 16.78 -24.68
N ALA A 96 8.10 17.43 -23.60
CA ALA A 96 6.75 17.99 -23.52
C ALA A 96 6.57 19.23 -24.42
N TYR A 97 7.65 19.84 -24.89
CA TYR A 97 7.61 21.03 -25.75
C TYR A 97 7.50 20.67 -27.23
N ASN A 98 8.37 19.79 -27.75
CA ASN A 98 8.43 19.45 -29.18
C ASN A 98 7.85 18.07 -29.51
N GLY A 99 7.64 17.20 -28.51
CA GLY A 99 7.17 15.83 -28.67
C GLY A 99 8.25 14.83 -29.13
N ASP A 100 9.52 15.21 -29.17
CA ASP A 100 10.62 14.29 -29.50
C ASP A 100 10.57 13.10 -28.54
N THR A 101 10.51 11.89 -29.11
CA THR A 101 10.24 10.65 -28.37
C THR A 101 11.42 9.70 -28.52
N THR A 102 11.94 9.23 -27.40
CA THR A 102 13.04 8.26 -27.36
C THR A 102 12.59 7.02 -26.58
N PHE A 103 12.86 5.85 -27.13
CA PHE A 103 12.59 4.56 -26.50
C PHE A 103 13.91 3.96 -26.02
N TYR A 104 13.98 3.54 -24.77
CA TYR A 104 15.15 2.96 -24.14
C TYR A 104 14.87 1.51 -23.74
N LEU A 105 15.78 0.60 -24.08
CA LEU A 105 15.73 -0.80 -23.62
C LEU A 105 16.16 -0.85 -22.16
N ALA A 106 15.21 -1.06 -21.26
CA ALA A 106 15.42 -1.08 -19.82
C ALA A 106 15.89 -2.43 -19.29
N GLU A 107 15.45 -3.53 -19.92
CA GLU A 107 15.85 -4.89 -19.57
C GLU A 107 16.66 -5.52 -20.71
N PRO A 108 18.00 -5.51 -20.64
CA PRO A 108 18.85 -6.06 -21.70
C PRO A 108 18.77 -7.59 -21.80
N ASP A 109 18.26 -8.27 -20.76
CA ASP A 109 18.07 -9.72 -20.73
C ASP A 109 16.68 -10.16 -21.22
N ASP A 110 15.78 -9.22 -21.56
CA ASP A 110 14.47 -9.58 -22.12
C ASP A 110 14.63 -10.09 -23.57
N PRO A 111 14.41 -11.40 -23.85
CA PRO A 111 14.52 -11.94 -25.19
C PRO A 111 13.59 -11.26 -26.20
N LEU A 112 12.39 -10.84 -25.80
CA LEU A 112 11.46 -10.16 -26.70
C LEU A 112 11.92 -8.74 -27.01
N GLY A 113 12.32 -7.98 -25.99
CA GLY A 113 12.83 -6.60 -26.13
C GLY A 113 14.10 -6.54 -26.97
N VAL A 114 15.05 -7.44 -26.71
CA VAL A 114 16.28 -7.58 -27.52
C VAL A 114 15.96 -7.93 -28.97
N THR A 115 14.99 -8.83 -29.20
CA THR A 115 14.58 -9.19 -30.57
C THR A 115 13.94 -8.02 -31.30
N LEU A 116 13.07 -7.25 -30.64
CA LEU A 116 12.51 -6.02 -31.20
C LEU A 116 13.58 -5.00 -31.56
N GLY A 117 14.59 -4.82 -30.70
CA GLY A 117 15.75 -3.97 -30.99
C GLY A 117 16.56 -4.41 -32.21
N LYS A 118 16.66 -5.72 -32.45
CA LYS A 118 17.31 -6.29 -33.65
C LYS A 118 16.47 -6.12 -34.93
N ILE A 119 15.14 -6.23 -34.82
CA ILE A 119 14.22 -6.06 -35.95
C ILE A 119 14.19 -4.59 -36.42
N PHE A 120 14.26 -3.65 -35.48
CA PHE A 120 14.26 -2.20 -35.76
C PHE A 120 15.55 -1.53 -35.27
N PRO A 121 16.67 -1.63 -36.01
CA PRO A 121 17.93 -1.00 -35.61
C PRO A 121 17.78 0.50 -35.35
N GLY A 122 18.30 0.97 -34.20
CA GLY A 122 18.24 2.38 -33.78
C GLY A 122 16.93 2.82 -33.12
N PHE A 123 15.89 1.96 -33.10
CA PHE A 123 14.63 2.26 -32.43
C PHE A 123 14.77 2.27 -30.90
N LEU A 124 15.41 1.23 -30.33
CA LEU A 124 15.69 1.13 -28.90
C LEU A 124 17.12 1.58 -28.60
N GLN A 125 17.26 2.63 -27.79
CA GLN A 125 18.54 3.08 -27.25
C GLN A 125 18.89 2.30 -25.98
N PRO A 126 20.18 2.08 -25.65
CA PRO A 126 20.56 1.50 -24.36
C PRO A 126 20.09 2.38 -23.19
N LEU A 127 19.62 1.78 -22.09
CA LEU A 127 19.21 2.57 -20.91
C LEU A 127 20.32 3.48 -20.39
N ASP A 128 21.58 3.03 -20.48
CA ASP A 128 22.76 3.78 -20.04
C ASP A 128 23.04 5.05 -20.86
N SER A 129 22.44 5.19 -22.04
CA SER A 129 22.52 6.44 -22.81
C SER A 129 21.46 7.47 -22.38
N MET A 130 20.53 7.10 -21.49
CA MET A 130 19.57 8.06 -20.92
C MET A 130 20.30 9.05 -20.01
N PRO A 131 20.07 10.37 -20.15
CA PRO A 131 20.65 11.37 -19.24
C PRO A 131 20.39 11.05 -17.77
N GLU A 132 21.39 11.28 -16.91
CA GLU A 132 21.30 10.99 -15.47
C GLU A 132 20.12 11.71 -14.80
N SER A 133 19.87 12.96 -15.21
CA SER A 133 18.73 13.78 -14.77
C SER A 133 17.36 13.16 -15.06
N LEU A 134 17.24 12.32 -16.09
CA LEU A 134 16.02 11.55 -16.39
C LEU A 134 16.04 10.18 -15.71
N ARG A 135 17.21 9.54 -15.65
CA ARG A 135 17.38 8.21 -15.06
C ARG A 135 17.03 8.18 -13.58
N SER A 136 17.32 9.26 -12.84
CA SER A 136 16.94 9.42 -11.43
C SER A 136 15.43 9.47 -11.18
N HIS A 137 14.62 9.63 -12.22
CA HIS A 137 13.16 9.63 -12.14
C HIS A 137 12.52 8.33 -12.66
N ILE A 138 13.31 7.31 -12.99
CA ILE A 138 12.76 6.01 -13.33
C ILE A 138 12.07 5.43 -12.09
N ARG A 139 10.87 4.86 -12.30
CA ARG A 139 10.13 4.14 -11.26
C ARG A 139 9.76 2.73 -11.70
N TYR A 140 9.53 1.85 -10.75
CA TYR A 140 9.00 0.53 -11.07
C TYR A 140 7.51 0.65 -11.41
N PRO A 141 7.03 0.15 -12.57
CA PRO A 141 5.69 0.47 -13.05
C PRO A 141 4.60 -0.30 -12.30
N GLU A 142 3.48 0.38 -12.09
CA GLU A 142 2.35 -0.14 -11.34
C GLU A 142 1.66 -1.32 -12.03
N GLY A 143 1.47 -1.28 -13.35
CA GLY A 143 0.74 -2.32 -14.07
C GLY A 143 1.41 -3.70 -13.97
N ILE A 144 2.74 -3.77 -14.18
CA ILE A 144 3.48 -5.03 -14.03
C ILE A 144 3.56 -5.47 -12.57
N PHE A 145 3.72 -4.54 -11.62
CA PHE A 145 3.79 -4.86 -10.21
C PHE A 145 2.45 -5.39 -9.67
N ALA A 146 1.32 -4.81 -10.08
CA ALA A 146 0.00 -5.31 -9.75
C ALA A 146 -0.21 -6.74 -10.29
N LEU A 147 0.23 -7.01 -11.52
CA LEU A 147 0.17 -8.37 -12.09
C LEU A 147 1.06 -9.35 -11.32
N GLN A 148 2.29 -8.96 -10.99
CA GLN A 148 3.21 -9.77 -10.19
C GLN A 148 2.65 -10.03 -8.79
N SER A 149 2.04 -9.03 -8.16
CA SER A 149 1.37 -9.13 -6.87
C SER A 149 0.22 -10.14 -6.91
N ALA A 150 -0.62 -10.06 -7.94
CA ALA A 150 -1.74 -11.00 -8.13
C ALA A 150 -1.26 -12.45 -8.34
N MET A 151 -0.14 -12.66 -9.04
CA MET A 151 0.45 -13.99 -9.17
C MET A 151 1.07 -14.46 -7.85
N TYR A 152 1.80 -13.58 -7.17
CA TYR A 152 2.50 -13.90 -5.94
C TYR A 152 1.56 -14.26 -4.79
N SER A 153 0.33 -13.73 -4.79
CA SER A 153 -0.67 -14.02 -3.76
C SER A 153 -1.01 -15.51 -3.63
N THR A 154 -0.80 -16.30 -4.69
CA THR A 154 -0.89 -17.77 -4.66
C THR A 154 0.48 -18.45 -4.72
N PHE A 155 1.42 -17.96 -5.56
CA PHE A 155 2.69 -18.66 -5.81
C PHE A 155 3.77 -18.46 -4.74
N HIS A 156 3.52 -17.68 -3.70
CA HIS A 156 4.42 -17.61 -2.54
C HIS A 156 4.47 -18.94 -1.75
N MET A 157 3.44 -19.78 -1.87
CA MET A 157 3.39 -21.09 -1.23
C MET A 157 4.30 -22.08 -1.95
N THR A 158 5.41 -22.45 -1.32
CA THR A 158 6.38 -23.39 -1.89
C THR A 158 6.15 -24.85 -1.48
N ASN A 159 5.38 -25.10 -0.42
CA ASN A 159 5.03 -26.46 0.00
C ASN A 159 3.90 -27.01 -0.90
N PRO A 160 4.10 -28.14 -1.60
CA PRO A 160 3.11 -28.69 -2.53
C PRO A 160 1.75 -29.04 -1.90
N ALA A 161 1.73 -29.51 -0.65
CA ALA A 161 0.47 -29.86 0.03
C ALA A 161 -0.34 -28.60 0.37
N VAL A 162 0.33 -27.58 0.92
CA VAL A 162 -0.27 -26.27 1.23
C VAL A 162 -0.79 -25.60 -0.05
N PHE A 163 0.01 -25.64 -1.13
CA PHE A 163 -0.37 -25.08 -2.42
C PHE A 163 -1.58 -25.81 -3.03
N TYR A 164 -1.58 -27.15 -3.01
CA TYR A 164 -2.69 -27.94 -3.55
C TYR A 164 -4.01 -27.67 -2.81
N ASN A 165 -3.94 -27.52 -1.49
CA ASN A 165 -5.11 -27.22 -0.65
C ASN A 165 -5.47 -25.73 -0.58
N ARG A 166 -4.62 -24.84 -1.11
CA ARG A 166 -4.76 -23.37 -1.03
C ARG A 166 -4.97 -22.86 0.40
N GLU A 167 -4.21 -23.43 1.33
CA GLU A 167 -4.39 -23.17 2.77
C GLU A 167 -3.91 -21.77 3.21
N ASP A 168 -3.01 -21.15 2.45
CA ASP A 168 -2.40 -19.85 2.80
C ASP A 168 -2.52 -18.83 1.65
N ASP A 169 -3.61 -18.91 0.86
CA ASP A 169 -3.88 -17.91 -0.19
C ASP A 169 -3.95 -16.50 0.41
N TRP A 170 -3.31 -15.54 -0.26
CA TRP A 170 -3.44 -14.12 0.06
C TRP A 170 -4.34 -13.40 -0.93
N GLU A 171 -4.93 -12.31 -0.46
CA GLU A 171 -5.77 -11.40 -1.23
C GLU A 171 -5.29 -9.97 -0.99
N VAL A 172 -5.46 -9.13 -2.01
CA VAL A 172 -5.25 -7.70 -1.86
C VAL A 172 -6.47 -7.13 -1.14
N PRO A 173 -6.29 -6.30 -0.10
CA PRO A 173 -7.41 -5.75 0.65
C PRO A 173 -8.37 -4.94 -0.23
N ILE A 174 -9.65 -5.02 0.12
CA ILE A 174 -10.71 -4.19 -0.47
C ILE A 174 -11.04 -3.08 0.52
N ILE A 175 -10.97 -1.82 0.06
CA ILE A 175 -11.30 -0.62 0.82
C ILE A 175 -12.33 0.16 0.00
N ASP A 176 -13.39 0.65 0.64
CA ASP A 176 -14.45 1.42 -0.04
C ASP A 176 -15.02 0.72 -1.29
N ASN A 177 -15.11 -0.61 -1.23
CA ASN A 177 -15.57 -1.49 -2.31
C ASN A 177 -14.67 -1.50 -3.56
N GLU A 178 -13.42 -1.03 -3.43
CA GLU A 178 -12.38 -1.08 -4.46
C GLU A 178 -11.16 -1.86 -3.94
N GLN A 179 -10.55 -2.66 -4.81
CA GLN A 179 -9.31 -3.35 -4.48
C GLN A 179 -8.18 -2.32 -4.37
N MET A 180 -7.34 -2.41 -3.34
CA MET A 180 -6.20 -1.51 -3.22
C MET A 180 -5.27 -1.64 -4.44
N GLU A 181 -4.85 -0.50 -4.96
CA GLU A 181 -3.82 -0.41 -5.99
C GLU A 181 -2.44 -0.20 -5.36
N PRO A 182 -1.35 -0.64 -6.01
CA PRO A 182 -0.02 -0.38 -5.51
C PRO A 182 0.29 1.10 -5.47
N TYR A 183 0.89 1.56 -4.37
CA TYR A 183 1.21 2.97 -4.20
C TYR A 183 2.70 3.18 -4.02
N TYR A 184 3.17 4.34 -4.47
CA TYR A 184 4.55 4.75 -4.30
C TYR A 184 4.75 5.44 -2.95
N THR A 185 5.88 5.18 -2.31
CA THR A 185 6.28 5.84 -1.08
C THR A 185 7.81 5.94 -0.98
N ILE A 186 8.29 6.91 -0.20
CA ILE A 186 9.71 7.03 0.14
C ILE A 186 9.85 6.61 1.59
N MET A 187 10.61 5.54 1.84
CA MET A 187 10.86 5.09 3.20
C MET A 187 12.16 4.32 3.32
N ARG A 188 12.68 4.20 4.55
CA ARG A 188 13.82 3.34 4.85
C ARG A 188 13.33 1.94 5.12
N LEU A 189 13.70 1.00 4.25
CA LEU A 189 13.35 -0.42 4.42
C LEU A 189 14.06 -1.02 5.65
N PRO A 190 13.46 -2.04 6.30
CA PRO A 190 14.13 -2.76 7.37
C PRO A 190 15.50 -3.29 6.94
N GLY A 191 16.55 -2.96 7.69
CA GLY A 191 17.94 -3.37 7.41
C GLY A 191 18.69 -2.50 6.39
N GLU A 192 18.03 -1.53 5.76
CA GLU A 192 18.66 -0.59 4.83
C GLU A 192 19.07 0.70 5.56
N GLU A 193 20.17 1.33 5.14
CA GLU A 193 20.70 2.54 5.78
C GLU A 193 20.01 3.82 5.29
N ARG A 194 19.50 3.81 4.05
CA ARG A 194 18.95 4.99 3.37
C ARG A 194 17.49 4.80 3.01
N ALA A 195 16.76 5.90 2.93
CA ALA A 195 15.43 5.91 2.35
C ALA A 195 15.50 5.66 0.85
N GLU A 196 14.48 5.01 0.32
CA GLU A 196 14.38 4.62 -1.07
C GLU A 196 12.97 4.87 -1.60
N PHE A 197 12.87 5.23 -2.88
CA PHE A 197 11.61 5.26 -3.59
C PHE A 197 11.17 3.84 -3.95
N ILE A 198 10.04 3.43 -3.40
CA ILE A 198 9.50 2.09 -3.56
C ILE A 198 8.04 2.13 -3.98
N GLN A 199 7.58 1.04 -4.59
CA GLN A 199 6.17 0.74 -4.74
C GLN A 199 5.79 -0.36 -3.76
N MET A 200 4.59 -0.28 -3.18
CA MET A 200 4.15 -1.15 -2.10
C MET A 200 2.69 -1.60 -2.29
N LEU A 201 2.39 -2.83 -1.90
CA LEU A 201 1.03 -3.34 -1.78
C LEU A 201 0.88 -4.30 -0.58
N PRO A 202 -0.06 -4.06 0.36
CA PRO A 202 -0.34 -4.97 1.46
C PRO A 202 -1.18 -6.19 1.01
N PHE A 203 -1.09 -7.27 1.79
CA PHE A 203 -1.84 -8.51 1.61
C PHE A 203 -2.53 -8.93 2.92
N THR A 204 -3.71 -9.52 2.78
CA THR A 204 -4.44 -10.20 3.87
C THR A 204 -4.65 -11.67 3.50
N PRO A 205 -4.72 -12.59 4.47
CA PRO A 205 -5.11 -13.96 4.17
C PRO A 205 -6.52 -13.99 3.60
N ARG A 206 -6.78 -14.94 2.70
CA ARG A 206 -8.09 -15.12 2.09
C ARG A 206 -9.20 -15.26 3.13
N GLY A 207 -10.24 -14.43 3.00
CA GLY A 207 -11.38 -14.41 3.92
C GLY A 207 -11.08 -13.86 5.33
N ARG A 208 -9.92 -13.24 5.53
CA ARG A 208 -9.55 -12.54 6.78
C ARG A 208 -9.17 -11.10 6.46
N ASN A 209 -9.33 -10.23 7.46
CA ASN A 209 -9.02 -8.80 7.31
C ASN A 209 -7.74 -8.37 8.03
N ASN A 210 -7.02 -9.29 8.69
CA ASN A 210 -5.76 -8.99 9.36
C ASN A 210 -4.61 -9.02 8.35
N LEU A 211 -3.63 -8.14 8.50
CA LEU A 211 -2.53 -7.99 7.57
C LEU A 211 -1.59 -9.22 7.67
N ALA A 212 -1.31 -9.86 6.53
CA ALA A 212 -0.44 -11.04 6.43
C ALA A 212 0.97 -10.63 6.02
N ALA A 213 1.04 -9.74 5.04
CA ALA A 213 2.26 -9.35 4.39
C ALA A 213 2.07 -8.03 3.64
N TRP A 214 3.15 -7.61 3.03
CA TRP A 214 3.27 -6.49 2.13
C TRP A 214 4.41 -6.80 1.18
N PHE A 215 4.16 -6.47 -0.07
CA PHE A 215 5.07 -6.71 -1.16
C PHE A 215 5.56 -5.37 -1.66
N ILE A 216 6.86 -5.29 -1.94
CA ILE A 216 7.49 -4.09 -2.41
C ILE A 216 8.28 -4.34 -3.69
N ALA A 217 8.36 -3.31 -4.52
CA ALA A 217 9.29 -3.21 -5.63
C ALA A 217 10.13 -1.93 -5.49
N ARG A 218 11.44 -2.08 -5.66
CA ARG A 218 12.43 -1.01 -5.51
C ARG A 218 12.60 -0.24 -6.82
N SER A 219 12.70 1.09 -6.74
CA SER A 219 12.85 1.97 -7.93
C SER A 219 14.23 2.61 -8.07
N ASP A 220 15.10 2.55 -7.06
CA ASP A 220 16.32 3.36 -7.07
C ASP A 220 17.57 2.56 -7.47
N GLY A 221 18.34 3.13 -8.40
CA GLY A 221 19.70 2.71 -8.74
C GLY A 221 19.84 1.21 -9.03
N ASP A 222 20.86 0.58 -8.43
CA ASP A 222 21.17 -0.85 -8.61
C ASP A 222 20.11 -1.79 -8.01
N ASN A 223 19.14 -1.24 -7.27
CA ASN A 223 18.02 -1.99 -6.71
C ASN A 223 16.77 -1.96 -7.58
N TYR A 224 16.80 -1.22 -8.69
CA TYR A 224 15.69 -1.15 -9.62
C TYR A 224 15.12 -2.52 -9.96
N GLY A 225 13.81 -2.69 -9.76
CA GLY A 225 13.08 -3.92 -10.08
C GLY A 225 13.30 -5.09 -9.11
N LYS A 226 14.14 -4.93 -8.08
CA LYS A 226 14.23 -5.92 -7.01
C LYS A 226 12.95 -5.87 -6.17
N MET A 227 12.37 -7.04 -5.97
CA MET A 227 11.14 -7.21 -5.20
C MET A 227 11.42 -7.92 -3.88
N GLN A 228 10.70 -7.54 -2.83
CA GLN A 228 10.82 -8.14 -1.51
C GLN A 228 9.46 -8.22 -0.84
N VAL A 229 9.27 -9.25 -0.02
CA VAL A 229 8.05 -9.46 0.76
C VAL A 229 8.48 -9.54 2.21
N PHE A 230 7.82 -8.80 3.08
CA PHE A 230 7.93 -9.08 4.50
C PHE A 230 6.61 -9.65 5.03
N GLN A 231 6.74 -10.62 5.91
CA GLN A 231 5.60 -11.35 6.45
C GLN A 231 5.44 -10.98 7.91
N PHE A 232 4.20 -10.75 8.31
CA PHE A 232 3.87 -10.51 9.71
C PHE A 232 3.69 -11.86 10.43
N PRO A 233 4.06 -11.95 11.72
CA PRO A 233 3.88 -13.18 12.49
C PRO A 233 2.41 -13.59 12.55
N LYS A 234 2.10 -14.87 12.26
CA LYS A 234 0.73 -15.39 12.28
C LYS A 234 0.08 -15.35 13.67
N GLN A 235 0.89 -15.26 14.73
CA GLN A 235 0.44 -15.23 16.13
C GLN A 235 0.05 -13.83 16.61
N LYS A 236 0.49 -12.76 15.94
CA LYS A 236 0.18 -11.38 16.33
C LYS A 236 -0.96 -10.85 15.47
N LEU A 237 -2.00 -10.31 16.10
CA LEU A 237 -3.05 -9.62 15.37
C LEU A 237 -2.51 -8.28 14.87
N VAL A 238 -2.39 -8.16 13.55
CA VAL A 238 -2.04 -6.91 12.88
C VAL A 238 -3.26 -6.46 12.09
N PHE A 239 -3.80 -5.29 12.42
CA PHE A 239 -4.98 -4.76 11.74
C PHE A 239 -4.68 -4.59 10.25
N GLY A 240 -5.56 -5.07 9.38
CA GLY A 240 -5.44 -4.81 7.95
C GLY A 240 -6.12 -3.51 7.52
N PRO A 241 -5.93 -3.10 6.26
CA PRO A 241 -6.39 -1.81 5.76
C PRO A 241 -7.92 -1.63 5.87
N SER A 242 -8.70 -2.66 5.56
CA SER A 242 -10.17 -2.63 5.65
C SER A 242 -10.67 -2.43 7.09
N GLN A 243 -9.98 -3.01 8.08
CA GLN A 243 -10.32 -2.82 9.49
C GLN A 243 -10.03 -1.40 9.96
N ILE A 244 -8.91 -0.82 9.52
CA ILE A 244 -8.57 0.57 9.87
C ILE A 244 -9.56 1.54 9.25
N VAL A 245 -9.94 1.37 7.98
CA VAL A 245 -10.97 2.21 7.35
C VAL A 245 -12.32 2.06 8.06
N ALA A 246 -12.73 0.85 8.42
CA ALA A 246 -13.96 0.65 9.18
C ALA A 246 -13.94 1.40 10.52
N ARG A 247 -12.81 1.38 11.24
CA ARG A 247 -12.65 2.11 12.50
C ARG A 247 -12.70 3.62 12.30
N ILE A 248 -12.04 4.15 11.26
CA ILE A 248 -12.09 5.59 10.91
C ILE A 248 -13.55 6.02 10.64
N ASN A 249 -14.31 5.20 9.91
CA ASN A 249 -15.71 5.50 9.58
C ASN A 249 -16.67 5.36 10.77
N GLN A 250 -16.26 4.68 11.84
CA GLN A 250 -17.03 4.51 13.08
C GLN A 250 -16.61 5.48 14.19
N ASP A 251 -15.53 6.23 14.00
CA ASP A 251 -15.01 7.16 14.98
C ASP A 251 -16.00 8.31 15.24
N GLU A 252 -16.22 8.62 16.53
CA GLU A 252 -17.24 9.55 16.99
C GLU A 252 -16.95 11.01 16.63
N GLU A 253 -15.68 11.37 16.42
CA GLU A 253 -15.28 12.72 16.01
C GLU A 253 -15.19 12.83 14.48
N ILE A 254 -14.61 11.81 13.82
CA ILE A 254 -14.31 11.84 12.39
C ILE A 254 -15.56 11.61 11.53
N SER A 255 -16.37 10.61 11.85
CA SER A 255 -17.50 10.19 11.01
C SER A 255 -18.56 11.29 10.80
N PRO A 256 -18.98 12.03 11.85
CA PRO A 256 -19.91 13.16 11.67
C PRO A 256 -19.32 14.28 10.82
N GLN A 257 -18.01 14.54 10.94
CA GLN A 257 -17.33 15.60 10.21
C GLN A 257 -17.20 15.28 8.72
N ILE A 258 -16.85 14.04 8.36
CA ILE A 258 -16.88 13.58 6.96
C ILE A 258 -18.29 13.69 6.39
N THR A 259 -19.31 13.28 7.15
CA THR A 259 -20.71 13.37 6.72
C THR A 259 -21.15 14.82 6.48
N LEU A 260 -20.72 15.77 7.33
CA LEU A 260 -21.01 17.20 7.17
C LEU A 260 -20.34 17.81 5.95
N TRP A 261 -19.09 17.43 5.69
CA TRP A 261 -18.36 17.89 4.51
C TRP A 261 -18.84 17.28 3.21
N ASN A 262 -19.42 16.09 3.27
CA ASN A 262 -19.97 15.39 2.11
C ASN A 262 -21.45 15.73 1.90
N GLN A 263 -21.77 17.02 1.85
CA GLN A 263 -23.12 17.55 1.66
C GLN A 263 -23.24 18.40 0.39
N GLN A 264 -24.48 18.63 -0.04
CA GLN A 264 -24.87 19.36 -1.25
C GLN A 264 -23.95 20.56 -1.57
N GLY A 265 -23.07 20.40 -2.56
CA GLY A 265 -22.15 21.43 -3.03
C GLY A 265 -20.67 21.14 -2.77
N SER A 266 -20.35 20.17 -1.90
CA SER A 266 -19.01 19.66 -1.64
C SER A 266 -18.97 18.14 -1.63
N GLU A 267 -17.80 17.60 -1.95
CA GLU A 267 -17.51 16.17 -1.94
C GLU A 267 -16.20 15.91 -1.21
N VAL A 268 -16.23 14.93 -0.32
CA VAL A 268 -15.03 14.45 0.38
C VAL A 268 -14.43 13.31 -0.41
N ILE A 269 -13.17 13.47 -0.81
CA ILE A 269 -12.37 12.41 -1.43
C ILE A 269 -11.45 11.86 -0.35
N GLN A 270 -11.70 10.62 0.05
CA GLN A 270 -10.80 9.92 0.95
C GLN A 270 -9.68 9.28 0.13
N GLY A 271 -8.45 9.78 0.28
CA GLY A 271 -7.31 9.26 -0.49
C GLY A 271 -6.89 7.85 -0.09
N THR A 272 -5.88 7.35 -0.78
CA THR A 272 -5.26 6.04 -0.54
C THR A 272 -4.80 5.92 0.91
N LEU A 273 -5.14 4.81 1.56
CA LEU A 273 -4.63 4.48 2.88
C LEU A 273 -3.18 3.97 2.75
N LEU A 274 -2.25 4.73 3.29
CA LEU A 274 -0.84 4.36 3.35
C LEU A 274 -0.59 3.54 4.61
N VAL A 275 0.05 2.37 4.46
CA VAL A 275 0.45 1.49 5.57
C VAL A 275 1.95 1.66 5.75
N ILE A 276 2.34 2.52 6.69
CA ILE A 276 3.73 2.91 6.90
C ILE A 276 4.32 2.12 8.07
N PRO A 277 5.38 1.34 7.84
CA PRO A 277 6.09 0.59 8.86
C PRO A 277 7.07 1.49 9.59
N ILE A 278 7.17 1.34 10.90
CA ILE A 278 8.19 2.00 11.70
C ILE A 278 8.66 0.99 12.72
N GLU A 279 9.86 0.43 12.49
CA GLU A 279 10.43 -0.63 13.33
C GLU A 279 9.45 -1.82 13.49
N GLU A 280 8.90 -2.03 14.70
CA GLU A 280 7.94 -3.11 15.00
C GLU A 280 6.47 -2.66 14.98
N ALA A 281 6.23 -1.42 14.56
CA ALA A 281 4.94 -0.75 14.54
C ALA A 281 4.46 -0.43 13.12
N LEU A 282 3.13 -0.28 12.98
CA LEU A 282 2.50 0.19 11.75
C LEU A 282 1.73 1.47 12.04
N LEU A 283 1.95 2.47 11.20
CA LEU A 283 1.26 3.74 11.16
C LEU A 283 0.39 3.78 9.90
N TYR A 284 -0.89 4.06 10.06
CA TYR A 284 -1.83 4.16 8.96
C TYR A 284 -2.13 5.62 8.70
N ILE A 285 -1.94 6.08 7.47
CA ILE A 285 -2.12 7.49 7.10
C ILE A 285 -3.12 7.57 5.97
N ARG A 286 -4.21 8.33 6.16
CA ARG A 286 -5.24 8.56 5.16
C ARG A 286 -5.48 10.05 4.95
N PRO A 287 -5.10 10.63 3.80
CA PRO A 287 -5.40 12.02 3.49
C PRO A 287 -6.89 12.18 3.12
N LEU A 288 -7.50 13.27 3.56
CA LEU A 288 -8.86 13.67 3.20
C LEU A 288 -8.81 14.97 2.40
N TYR A 289 -9.32 14.92 1.17
CA TYR A 289 -9.43 16.06 0.29
C TYR A 289 -10.88 16.52 0.20
N LEU A 290 -11.08 17.82 0.07
CA LEU A 290 -12.39 18.40 -0.25
C LEU A 290 -12.35 19.02 -1.64
N ARG A 291 -13.40 18.80 -2.42
CA ARG A 291 -13.66 19.55 -3.65
C ARG A 291 -15.07 20.11 -3.64
N SER A 292 -15.27 21.24 -4.32
CA SER A 292 -16.63 21.69 -4.66
C SER A 292 -17.20 20.80 -5.76
N SER A 293 -18.49 20.46 -5.70
CA SER A 293 -19.16 19.64 -6.72
C SER A 293 -19.12 20.27 -8.12
N GLY A 294 -18.91 21.58 -8.24
CA GLY A 294 -18.73 22.28 -9.53
C GLY A 294 -17.27 22.62 -9.88
N GLY A 295 -16.36 22.49 -8.92
CA GLY A 295 -14.92 22.79 -9.06
C GLY A 295 -14.10 21.53 -9.34
N ARG A 296 -12.90 21.69 -9.91
CA ARG A 296 -12.10 20.55 -10.40
C ARG A 296 -10.87 20.20 -9.57
N ILE A 297 -10.45 21.02 -8.61
CA ILE A 297 -9.20 20.80 -7.88
C ILE A 297 -9.53 20.40 -6.43
N PRO A 298 -9.25 19.15 -6.03
CA PRO A 298 -9.31 18.75 -4.64
C PRO A 298 -8.22 19.44 -3.82
N GLU A 299 -8.57 19.85 -2.60
CA GLU A 299 -7.63 20.44 -1.65
C GLU A 299 -7.49 19.54 -0.43
N LEU A 300 -6.27 19.26 0.00
CA LEU A 300 -6.04 18.52 1.24
C LEU A 300 -6.60 19.34 2.41
N ARG A 301 -7.51 18.74 3.18
CA ARG A 301 -8.12 19.40 4.33
C ARG A 301 -7.76 18.77 5.66
N ARG A 302 -7.63 17.45 5.70
CA ARG A 302 -7.22 16.73 6.91
C ARG A 302 -6.35 15.53 6.57
N VAL A 303 -5.62 15.06 7.57
CA VAL A 303 -4.90 13.80 7.57
C VAL A 303 -5.40 12.99 8.75
N VAL A 304 -5.95 11.82 8.48
CA VAL A 304 -6.29 10.84 9.50
C VAL A 304 -5.07 9.95 9.73
N VAL A 305 -4.66 9.82 10.98
CA VAL A 305 -3.56 8.94 11.36
C VAL A 305 -4.05 7.96 12.41
N ALA A 306 -3.83 6.67 12.16
CA ALA A 306 -4.15 5.61 13.10
C ALA A 306 -2.89 4.85 13.53
N TYR A 307 -2.76 4.65 14.83
CA TYR A 307 -1.70 3.88 15.46
C TYR A 307 -2.31 3.03 16.58
N GLN A 308 -2.17 1.71 16.47
CA GLN A 308 -2.76 0.74 17.40
C GLN A 308 -4.27 0.98 17.60
N ASN A 309 -4.68 1.49 18.76
CA ASN A 309 -6.06 1.76 19.16
C ASN A 309 -6.43 3.24 19.08
N GLN A 310 -5.50 4.12 18.71
CA GLN A 310 -5.71 5.55 18.62
C GLN A 310 -5.88 5.96 17.15
N ILE A 311 -6.88 6.81 16.92
CA ILE A 311 -7.16 7.43 15.62
C ILE A 311 -7.30 8.92 15.88
N VAL A 312 -6.61 9.73 15.09
CA VAL A 312 -6.71 11.19 15.16
C VAL A 312 -6.89 11.76 13.77
N MET A 313 -7.51 12.92 13.67
CA MET A 313 -7.67 13.65 12.41
C MET A 313 -7.29 15.12 12.61
N GLU A 314 -6.24 15.56 11.93
CA GLU A 314 -5.71 16.92 12.06
C GLU A 314 -5.46 17.58 10.71
N GLU A 315 -5.13 18.87 10.69
CA GLU A 315 -4.92 19.63 9.45
C GLU A 315 -3.65 19.21 8.70
N THR A 316 -2.64 18.75 9.43
CA THR A 316 -1.36 18.30 8.89
C THR A 316 -0.95 16.97 9.51
N LEU A 317 -0.06 16.24 8.82
CA LEU A 317 0.54 15.02 9.37
C LEU A 317 1.30 15.32 10.66
N ASP A 318 2.05 16.43 10.73
CA ASP A 318 2.83 16.80 11.91
C ASP A 318 1.93 16.99 13.14
N LEU A 319 0.81 17.71 13.00
CA LEU A 319 -0.16 17.90 14.09
C LEU A 319 -0.82 16.57 14.52
N ALA A 320 -1.12 15.69 13.56
CA ALA A 320 -1.66 14.36 13.87
C ALA A 320 -0.63 13.51 14.66
N LEU A 321 0.64 13.56 14.28
CA LEU A 321 1.72 12.86 14.98
C LEU A 321 1.96 13.46 16.38
N GLU A 322 1.94 14.79 16.52
CA GLU A 322 2.02 15.46 17.81
C GLU A 322 0.84 15.10 18.71
N ARG A 323 -0.37 14.96 18.17
CA ARG A 323 -1.53 14.53 18.96
C ARG A 323 -1.46 13.07 19.37
N LEU A 324 -0.89 12.20 18.54
CA LEU A 324 -0.72 10.77 18.86
C LEU A 324 0.42 10.53 19.87
N PHE A 325 1.52 11.27 19.76
CA PHE A 325 2.77 10.96 20.48
C PHE A 325 3.27 12.08 21.41
N GLY A 326 2.75 13.30 21.26
CA GLY A 326 3.26 14.51 21.92
C GLY A 326 2.63 14.84 23.27
N SER A 327 1.48 14.26 23.64
CA SER A 327 0.92 14.38 24.99
C SER A 327 1.21 13.14 25.82
N ASP A 328 2.17 13.27 26.73
CA ASP A 328 2.55 12.33 27.81
C ASP A 328 2.54 10.84 27.46
N SER A 329 3.73 10.34 27.20
CA SER A 329 4.12 8.93 27.25
C SER A 329 3.99 8.36 28.69
N THR A 330 2.78 8.34 29.25
CA THR A 330 2.39 7.54 30.42
C THR A 330 0.87 7.34 30.47
N SER A 331 0.35 6.40 29.68
CA SER A 331 -0.83 5.63 30.09
C SER A 331 -0.80 4.29 29.36
N PRO A 332 -0.79 3.14 30.06
CA PRO A 332 -0.92 1.85 29.42
C PRO A 332 -2.30 1.78 28.71
N PRO A 333 -2.39 1.04 27.60
CA PRO A 333 -3.64 0.95 26.84
C PRO A 333 -4.75 0.38 27.73
N SER A 334 -5.86 1.11 27.84
CA SER A 334 -7.11 0.57 28.37
C SER A 334 -7.54 -0.60 27.48
N ILE A 335 -7.39 -1.81 28.00
CA ILE A 335 -7.97 -3.02 27.41
C ILE A 335 -9.49 -2.88 27.57
N VAL A 336 -10.16 -2.41 26.51
CA VAL A 336 -11.60 -2.60 26.41
C VAL A 336 -11.81 -4.06 26.00
N PRO A 337 -12.42 -4.92 26.84
CA PRO A 337 -12.70 -6.29 26.45
C PRO A 337 -13.62 -6.29 25.23
N ALA A 338 -13.13 -6.90 24.15
CA ALA A 338 -13.90 -7.19 22.95
C ALA A 338 -14.97 -8.23 23.27
N ASN A 339 -16.15 -7.78 23.66
CA ASN A 339 -17.37 -8.58 23.66
C ASN A 339 -18.57 -7.65 23.50
N LEU A 340 -18.84 -7.19 22.28
CA LEU A 340 -20.13 -6.64 21.86
C LEU A 340 -20.21 -6.67 20.32
N VAL A 341 -20.32 -7.88 19.77
CA VAL A 341 -21.01 -8.16 18.50
C VAL A 341 -21.35 -9.65 18.49
N ALA A 342 -22.50 -9.99 19.08
CA ALA A 342 -23.23 -11.20 18.76
C ALA A 342 -24.69 -10.78 18.58
N GLU A 343 -25.13 -10.84 17.32
CA GLU A 343 -26.51 -10.64 16.90
C GLU A 343 -27.44 -11.68 17.55
N THR A 344 -28.53 -11.16 18.10
CA THR A 344 -29.91 -11.68 18.08
C THR A 344 -30.14 -13.17 17.79
N LEU A 345 -30.57 -13.92 18.82
CA LEU A 345 -31.56 -15.01 18.70
C LEU A 345 -32.44 -15.05 19.97
N ASP A 346 -33.74 -15.30 19.74
CA ASP A 346 -34.87 -15.28 20.68
C ASP A 346 -34.70 -16.12 21.97
N PRO A 347 -35.32 -15.72 23.10
CA PRO A 347 -35.45 -16.56 24.29
C PRO A 347 -36.81 -17.29 24.31
N ALA A 348 -36.81 -18.59 24.06
CA ALA A 348 -37.87 -19.49 24.50
C ALA A 348 -37.27 -20.85 24.87
N ASP A 349 -37.71 -21.38 26.01
CA ASP A 349 -37.44 -22.71 26.57
C ASP A 349 -36.02 -22.97 27.10
N SER A 350 -35.84 -22.86 28.41
CA SER A 350 -35.98 -24.01 29.32
C SER A 350 -35.34 -23.72 30.68
N VAL A 351 -36.17 -23.82 31.71
CA VAL A 351 -35.76 -23.96 33.10
C VAL A 351 -35.34 -25.41 33.36
N ASP A 352 -34.35 -25.52 34.25
CA ASP A 352 -34.03 -26.66 35.10
C ASP A 352 -32.98 -27.66 34.58
N SER A 353 -31.73 -27.44 35.01
CA SER A 353 -30.85 -28.50 35.53
C SER A 353 -29.53 -27.94 36.13
N LEU A 354 -29.40 -28.11 37.46
CA LEU A 354 -28.18 -28.53 38.17
C LEU A 354 -27.03 -27.50 38.23
N ALA A 355 -26.91 -26.60 39.21
CA ALA A 355 -26.84 -26.80 40.66
C ALA A 355 -25.87 -27.91 41.13
N VAL A 356 -24.75 -28.15 40.42
CA VAL A 356 -23.53 -28.80 40.95
C VAL A 356 -22.29 -28.28 40.17
N ALA A 357 -21.91 -27.01 40.36
CA ALA A 357 -20.63 -26.49 39.85
C ALA A 357 -20.06 -25.27 40.62
N THR A 358 -20.68 -24.88 41.74
CA THR A 358 -20.40 -23.62 42.44
C THR A 358 -19.47 -23.72 43.64
N GLN A 359 -18.61 -24.75 43.71
CA GLN A 359 -17.59 -24.87 44.77
C GLN A 359 -16.14 -24.99 44.29
N GLN A 360 -15.87 -24.90 42.98
CA GLN A 360 -14.50 -25.02 42.44
C GLN A 360 -14.03 -23.84 41.58
N SER A 361 -14.91 -22.93 41.20
CA SER A 361 -14.55 -21.70 40.48
C SER A 361 -14.14 -20.53 41.38
N SER A 362 -14.25 -20.67 42.70
CA SER A 362 -13.83 -19.64 43.66
C SER A 362 -12.34 -19.69 44.03
N SER A 363 -11.65 -20.83 43.87
CA SER A 363 -10.22 -20.94 44.22
C SER A 363 -9.31 -20.34 43.15
N SER A 364 -9.62 -20.58 41.87
CA SER A 364 -8.79 -20.08 40.75
C SER A 364 -8.94 -18.57 40.55
N SER A 365 -10.12 -17.98 40.83
CA SER A 365 -10.29 -16.52 40.78
C SER A 365 -9.57 -15.81 41.94
N ASP A 366 -9.48 -16.47 43.10
CA ASP A 366 -8.80 -15.92 44.28
C ASP A 366 -7.28 -15.94 44.11
N LEU A 367 -6.73 -17.02 43.53
CA LEU A 367 -5.30 -17.10 43.18
C LEU A 367 -4.91 -16.09 42.08
N ALA A 368 -5.77 -15.87 41.09
CA ALA A 368 -5.54 -14.84 40.06
C ALA A 368 -5.51 -13.42 40.67
N GLY A 369 -6.38 -13.14 41.65
CA GLY A 369 -6.36 -11.89 42.41
C GLY A 369 -5.08 -11.71 43.23
N GLN A 370 -4.63 -12.76 43.91
CA GLN A 370 -3.39 -12.75 44.70
C GLN A 370 -2.15 -12.53 43.82
N ALA A 371 -2.10 -13.14 42.63
CA ALA A 371 -1.02 -12.90 41.67
C ALA A 371 -0.97 -11.44 41.20
N GLN A 372 -2.12 -10.83 40.93
CA GLN A 372 -2.19 -9.42 40.54
C GLN A 372 -1.73 -8.49 41.68
N ASP A 373 -2.06 -8.81 42.93
CA ASP A 373 -1.64 -8.04 44.10
C ASP A 373 -0.13 -8.11 44.34
N HIS A 374 0.48 -9.30 44.22
CA HIS A 374 1.94 -9.46 44.34
C HIS A 374 2.68 -8.73 43.22
N TYR A 375 2.18 -8.80 41.98
CA TYR A 375 2.76 -8.06 40.85
C TYR A 375 2.68 -6.53 41.04
N SER A 376 1.56 -6.02 41.56
CA SER A 376 1.41 -4.57 41.82
C SER A 376 2.36 -4.08 42.92
N ARG A 377 2.55 -4.86 43.99
CA ARG A 377 3.50 -4.57 45.08
C ARG A 377 4.95 -4.64 44.61
N ALA A 378 5.29 -5.57 43.72
CA ALA A 378 6.62 -5.62 43.10
C ALA A 378 6.91 -4.36 42.28
N LEU A 379 5.96 -3.89 41.46
CA LEU A 379 6.11 -2.65 40.69
C LEU A 379 6.28 -1.41 41.58
N GLU A 380 5.56 -1.36 42.71
CA GLU A 380 5.69 -0.27 43.68
C GLU A 380 7.06 -0.30 44.39
N ALA A 381 7.53 -1.49 44.79
CA ALA A 381 8.87 -1.67 45.37
C ALA A 381 9.99 -1.29 44.37
N GLN A 382 9.80 -1.58 43.08
CA GLN A 382 10.71 -1.18 42.01
C GLN A 382 10.77 0.36 41.86
N ARG A 383 9.61 1.04 41.89
CA ARG A 383 9.54 2.52 41.84
C ARG A 383 10.21 3.19 43.03
N GLN A 384 10.13 2.56 44.20
CA GLN A 384 10.74 3.04 45.44
C GLN A 384 12.22 2.64 45.58
N GLY A 385 12.79 1.89 44.63
CA GLY A 385 14.17 1.42 44.66
C GLY A 385 14.46 0.35 45.72
N ASN A 386 13.42 -0.29 46.27
CA ASN A 386 13.53 -1.33 47.28
C ASN A 386 13.65 -2.72 46.64
N TRP A 387 14.87 -3.08 46.23
CA TRP A 387 15.16 -4.32 45.53
C TRP A 387 14.96 -5.60 46.37
N SER A 388 15.06 -5.51 47.70
CA SER A 388 14.79 -6.64 48.58
C SER A 388 13.31 -7.02 48.56
N GLN A 389 12.44 -6.01 48.67
CA GLN A 389 10.99 -6.21 48.65
C GLN A 389 10.50 -6.59 47.24
N TYR A 390 11.13 -6.07 46.18
CA TYR A 390 10.87 -6.49 44.81
C TYR A 390 11.15 -7.99 44.63
N GLY A 391 12.32 -8.47 45.09
CA GLY A 391 12.68 -9.89 44.99
C GLY A 391 11.67 -10.81 45.71
N GLU A 392 11.27 -10.43 46.93
CA GLU A 392 10.32 -11.19 47.75
C GLU A 392 8.91 -11.25 47.14
N GLU A 393 8.41 -10.14 46.56
CA GLU A 393 7.09 -10.10 45.94
C GLU A 393 7.07 -10.85 44.58
N ILE A 394 8.18 -10.86 43.84
CA ILE A 394 8.31 -11.66 42.60
C ILE A 394 8.42 -13.16 42.91
N GLU A 395 9.09 -13.55 43.98
CA GLU A 395 9.16 -14.94 44.41
C GLU A 395 7.77 -15.47 44.81
N ARG A 396 7.02 -14.70 45.62
CA ARG A 396 5.62 -15.02 45.97
C ARG A 396 4.69 -15.06 44.77
N LEU A 397 4.89 -14.18 43.79
CA LEU A 397 4.15 -14.25 42.52
C LEU A 397 4.42 -15.56 41.78
N GLY A 398 5.66 -16.02 41.77
CA GLY A 398 6.05 -17.31 41.19
C GLY A 398 5.33 -18.48 41.87
N GLU A 399 5.30 -18.50 43.21
CA GLU A 399 4.60 -19.53 43.99
C GLU A 399 3.10 -19.59 43.66
N VAL A 400 2.42 -18.45 43.62
CA VAL A 400 0.98 -18.38 43.29
C VAL A 400 0.70 -18.83 41.85
N LEU A 401 1.58 -18.50 40.90
CA LEU A 401 1.43 -18.93 39.50
C LEU A 401 1.69 -20.43 39.33
N ASP A 402 2.62 -21.01 40.09
CA ASP A 402 2.85 -22.45 40.10
C ASP A 402 1.64 -23.20 40.69
N GLU A 403 1.06 -22.71 41.79
CA GLU A 403 -0.19 -23.26 42.36
C GLU A 403 -1.36 -23.16 41.37
N LEU A 404 -1.46 -22.05 40.65
CA LEU A 404 -2.50 -21.86 39.63
C LEU A 404 -2.33 -22.86 38.48
N ARG A 405 -1.10 -23.10 38.02
CA ARG A 405 -0.78 -24.10 36.99
C ARG A 405 -1.07 -25.54 37.45
N GLU A 406 -0.76 -25.88 38.71
CA GLU A 406 -1.09 -27.20 39.27
C GLU A 406 -2.61 -27.40 39.40
N SER A 407 -3.35 -26.35 39.75
CA SER A 407 -4.81 -26.39 39.84
C SER A 407 -5.49 -26.64 38.48
N ASP A 408 -4.95 -26.07 37.39
CA ASP A 408 -5.44 -26.29 36.03
C ASP A 408 -5.06 -27.69 35.49
N SER A 409 -3.88 -28.21 35.86
CA SER A 409 -3.44 -29.55 35.45
C SER A 409 -4.24 -30.70 36.09
N SER A 410 -4.90 -30.43 37.22
CA SER A 410 -5.72 -31.40 37.96
C SER A 410 -7.14 -31.56 37.40
N GLN A 411 -7.52 -30.75 36.40
CA GLN A 411 -8.86 -30.73 35.79
C GLN A 411 -8.96 -31.46 34.43
N ASN A 412 -7.85 -31.96 33.87
CA ASN A 412 -7.81 -32.65 32.56
C ASN A 412 -7.66 -34.18 32.65
#